data_AF-A0A7W0AAV4-F1
#
_entry.id   AF-A0A7W0AAV4-F1
#
_cell.length_a   1.000
_cell.length_b   1.000
_cell.length_c   1.000
_cell.angle_alpha   90.00
_cell.angle_beta   90.00
_cell.angle_gamma   90.00
#
_symmetry.space_group_name_H-M   'P 1'
#
loop_
_entity.id
_entity.type
_entity.pdbx_description
1 polymer ?
#
loop_
_entity_poly.entity_id
_entity_poly.type
_entity_poly.pdbx_seq_one_letter_code
_entity_poly.pdbx_strand_id
1 'polypeptide(L)'
;MSVESLSSIRGRMLPMLEVAADQYRHRVPRGYPHVIDTPEQGVIGLEIDSSHALFVTSDGDGLFAEIYRRAPRTDNRAGAGRQKPAGVPFNDRRPLGADATDQDLRNLIADLMSYFNQQPGLLFITDD
;
A
#
# COMPACT_ATOMS: atom_id res chain seq x y z
N MET A 1 -10.35 17.00 15.67
CA MET A 1 -10.17 15.66 16.28
C MET A 1 -9.59 14.64 15.30
N SER A 2 -10.17 14.47 14.10
CA SER A 2 -9.67 13.50 13.11
C SER A 2 -8.28 13.84 12.54
N VAL A 3 -8.02 15.10 12.15
CA VAL A 3 -6.70 15.55 11.69
C VAL A 3 -5.62 15.41 12.78
N GLU A 4 -5.96 15.71 14.02
CA GLU A 4 -5.07 15.54 15.18
C GLU A 4 -4.76 14.06 15.44
N SER A 5 -5.77 13.19 15.27
CA SER A 5 -5.61 11.74 15.36
C SER A 5 -4.75 11.20 14.20
N LEU A 6 -4.91 11.75 12.99
CA LEU A 6 -4.06 11.43 11.84
C LEU A 6 -2.61 11.85 12.10
N SER A 7 -2.36 13.02 12.68
CA SER A 7 -1.02 13.47 13.08
C SER A 7 -0.39 12.55 14.14
N SER A 8 -1.18 12.04 15.08
CA SER A 8 -0.74 11.05 16.07
C SER A 8 -0.38 9.71 15.42
N ILE A 9 -1.21 9.20 14.50
CA ILE A 9 -0.91 7.99 13.73
C ILE A 9 0.33 8.21 12.84
N ARG A 10 0.43 9.36 12.16
CA ARG A 10 1.57 9.75 11.34
C ARG A 10 2.88 9.63 12.09
N GLY A 11 2.97 10.19 13.29
CA GLY A 11 4.19 10.16 14.10
C GLY A 11 4.70 8.75 14.38
N ARG A 12 3.80 7.75 14.41
CA ARG A 12 4.13 6.34 14.67
C ARG A 12 4.33 5.56 13.38
N MET A 13 3.49 5.79 12.37
CA MET A 13 3.43 5.02 11.14
C MET A 13 4.48 5.44 10.12
N LEU A 14 4.79 6.74 10.01
CA LEU A 14 5.69 7.26 8.99
C LEU A 14 7.07 6.57 8.99
N PRO A 15 7.77 6.39 10.13
CA PRO A 15 9.03 5.65 10.15
C PRO A 15 8.88 4.19 9.68
N MET A 16 7.74 3.55 9.94
CA MET A 16 7.48 2.19 9.47
C MET A 16 7.31 2.14 7.94
N LEU A 17 6.64 3.14 7.37
CA LEU A 17 6.46 3.28 5.92
C LEU A 17 7.80 3.54 5.21
N GLU A 18 8.67 4.37 5.79
CA GLU A 18 10.01 4.63 5.26
C GLU A 18 10.87 3.36 5.22
N VAL A 19 10.85 2.56 6.30
CA VAL A 19 11.55 1.27 6.34
C VAL A 19 11.00 0.31 5.30
N ALA A 20 9.66 0.22 5.17
CA ALA A 20 9.04 -0.61 4.15
C ALA A 20 9.41 -0.14 2.72
N ALA A 21 9.41 1.16 2.47
CA ALA A 21 9.80 1.74 1.19
C ALA A 21 11.26 1.39 0.84
N ASP A 22 12.18 1.45 1.80
CA ASP A 22 13.58 1.08 1.58
C ASP A 22 13.74 -0.40 1.18
N GLN A 23 13.00 -1.31 1.86
CA GLN A 23 13.00 -2.74 1.53
C GLN A 23 12.51 -3.05 0.11
N TYR A 24 11.59 -2.25 -0.43
CA TYR A 24 11.02 -2.44 -1.76
C TYR A 24 11.70 -1.65 -2.87
N ARG A 25 12.60 -0.70 -2.54
CA ARG A 25 13.25 0.20 -3.51
C ARG A 25 13.85 -0.51 -4.73
N HIS A 26 14.40 -1.70 -4.54
CA HIS A 26 15.04 -2.48 -5.62
C HIS A 26 14.14 -3.55 -6.25
N ARG A 27 12.89 -3.68 -5.78
CA ARG A 27 11.94 -4.73 -6.20
C ARG A 27 10.79 -4.19 -7.04
N VAL A 28 10.70 -2.87 -7.19
CA VAL A 28 9.58 -2.17 -7.82
C VAL A 28 10.06 -1.35 -9.02
N PRO A 29 9.15 -0.94 -9.93
CA PRO A 29 9.50 -0.12 -11.08
C PRO A 29 10.10 1.22 -10.70
N ARG A 30 10.89 1.81 -11.61
CA ARG A 30 11.42 3.17 -11.45
C ARG A 30 10.30 4.16 -11.18
N GLY A 31 10.50 5.01 -10.19
CA GLY A 31 9.48 5.92 -9.66
C GLY A 31 9.00 5.46 -8.30
N TYR A 32 8.79 4.16 -8.11
CA TYR A 32 8.32 3.59 -6.85
C TYR A 32 9.48 3.14 -5.95
N PRO A 33 9.23 2.89 -4.65
CA PRO A 33 7.98 3.16 -3.93
C PRO A 33 7.86 4.62 -3.49
N HIS A 34 6.64 5.09 -3.27
CA HIS A 34 6.34 6.46 -2.83
C HIS A 34 5.74 6.47 -1.43
N VAL A 35 6.40 7.15 -0.49
CA VAL A 35 5.79 7.51 0.79
C VAL A 35 5.01 8.80 0.58
N ILE A 36 3.75 8.78 0.99
CA ILE A 36 2.86 9.93 0.93
C ILE A 36 2.70 10.45 2.36
N ASP A 37 3.00 11.73 2.54
CA ASP A 37 2.98 12.39 3.83
C ASP A 37 2.36 13.78 3.69
N THR A 38 1.05 13.83 3.49
CA THR A 38 0.28 15.07 3.37
C THR A 38 -0.87 15.07 4.37
N PRO A 39 -0.57 15.07 5.69
CA PRO A 39 -1.61 15.06 6.73
C PRO A 39 -2.55 16.26 6.66
N GLU A 40 -2.07 17.39 6.13
CA GLU A 40 -2.86 18.60 5.86
C GLU A 40 -4.00 18.34 4.86
N GLN A 41 -3.78 17.40 3.94
CA GLN A 41 -4.75 16.92 2.95
C GLN A 41 -5.50 15.68 3.44
N GLY A 42 -5.29 15.28 4.70
CA GLY A 42 -5.96 14.15 5.32
C GLY A 42 -5.44 12.79 4.88
N VAL A 43 -4.21 12.69 4.35
CA VAL A 43 -3.66 11.41 3.86
C VAL A 43 -2.19 11.20 4.21
N ILE A 44 -1.87 9.99 4.64
CA ILE A 44 -0.52 9.45 4.68
C ILE A 44 -0.53 8.03 4.12
N GLY A 45 0.59 7.51 3.61
CA GLY A 45 0.58 6.17 3.04
C GLY A 45 1.84 5.75 2.32
N LEU A 46 1.76 4.59 1.69
CA LEU A 46 2.81 4.00 0.87
C LEU A 46 2.22 3.41 -0.40
N GLU A 47 2.75 3.82 -1.54
CA GLU A 47 2.54 3.15 -2.83
C GLU A 47 3.77 2.29 -3.14
N ILE A 48 3.61 0.97 -3.19
CA ILE A 48 4.66 0.04 -3.59
C ILE A 48 4.77 0.00 -5.13
N ASP A 49 3.63 0.01 -5.82
CA ASP A 49 3.54 0.21 -7.27
C ASP A 49 2.19 0.86 -7.62
N SER A 50 1.95 1.10 -8.92
CA SER A 50 0.68 1.69 -9.42
C SER A 50 -0.58 0.84 -9.17
N SER A 51 -0.41 -0.35 -8.60
CA SER A 51 -1.44 -1.34 -8.32
C SER A 51 -1.49 -1.78 -6.86
N HIS A 52 -0.61 -1.28 -5.97
CA HIS A 52 -0.49 -1.69 -4.57
C HIS A 52 -0.17 -0.47 -3.72
N ALA A 53 -1.16 -0.04 -2.94
CA ALA A 53 -1.00 1.08 -2.04
C ALA A 53 -1.74 0.85 -0.72
N LEU A 54 -1.22 1.46 0.34
CA LEU A 54 -1.88 1.61 1.62
C LEU A 54 -1.99 3.10 1.91
N PHE A 55 -3.20 3.56 2.19
CA PHE A 55 -3.46 4.92 2.65
C PHE A 55 -4.11 4.87 4.02
N VAL A 56 -3.74 5.81 4.88
CA VAL A 56 -4.53 6.18 6.04
C VAL A 56 -5.15 7.53 5.74
N THR A 57 -6.47 7.56 5.65
CA THR A 57 -7.26 8.72 5.27
C THR A 57 -8.11 9.21 6.44
N SER A 58 -8.34 10.52 6.48
CA SER A 58 -9.27 11.17 7.40
C SER A 58 -10.37 11.86 6.60
N ASP A 59 -11.64 11.48 6.82
CA ASP A 59 -12.78 12.14 6.14
C ASP A 59 -13.41 13.28 6.97
N GLY A 60 -12.78 13.63 8.09
CA GLY A 60 -13.25 14.67 9.00
C GLY A 60 -13.94 14.10 10.23
N ASP A 61 -14.68 13.00 10.09
CA ASP A 61 -15.41 12.34 11.17
C ASP A 61 -14.64 11.15 11.74
N GLY A 62 -13.89 10.43 10.90
CA GLY A 62 -13.13 9.25 11.30
C GLY A 62 -11.81 9.05 10.56
N LEU A 63 -11.06 8.05 11.00
CA LEU A 63 -9.87 7.55 10.33
C LEU A 63 -10.17 6.23 9.63
N PHE A 64 -9.57 6.04 8.47
CA PHE A 64 -9.75 4.84 7.66
C PHE A 64 -8.40 4.36 7.15
N ALA A 65 -8.22 3.05 7.10
CA ALA A 65 -7.16 2.43 6.36
C ALA A 65 -7.73 1.91 5.03
N GLU A 66 -7.14 2.35 3.93
CA GLU A 66 -7.52 1.97 2.57
C GLU A 66 -6.37 1.20 1.93
N ILE A 67 -6.58 -0.11 1.71
CA ILE A 67 -5.64 -0.93 0.95
C ILE A 67 -6.17 -1.05 -0.47
N TYR A 68 -5.43 -0.44 -1.39
CA TYR A 68 -5.67 -0.53 -2.81
C TYR A 68 -4.83 -1.66 -3.40
N ARG A 69 -5.49 -2.62 -4.07
CA ARG A 69 -4.80 -3.60 -4.92
C ARG A 69 -5.54 -3.81 -6.24
N ARG A 70 -4.81 -4.08 -7.33
CA ARG A 70 -5.42 -4.64 -8.55
C ARG A 70 -5.24 -6.15 -8.59
N ALA A 71 -6.36 -6.88 -8.69
CA ALA A 71 -6.32 -8.33 -8.86
C ALA A 71 -5.54 -8.71 -10.13
N PRO A 72 -4.60 -9.66 -10.07
CA PRO A 72 -4.00 -10.22 -11.28
C PRO A 72 -5.10 -10.93 -12.09
N ARG A 73 -5.08 -10.81 -13.42
CA ARG A 73 -5.91 -11.69 -14.27
C ARG A 73 -5.43 -13.12 -14.02
N THR A 74 -6.35 -14.01 -13.67
CA THR A 74 -6.13 -15.47 -13.53
C THR A 74 -6.02 -16.21 -14.87
N ASP A 75 -5.85 -15.47 -15.96
CA ASP A 75 -5.62 -15.99 -17.30
C ASP A 75 -4.11 -16.16 -17.51
N ASN A 76 -3.66 -17.42 -17.43
CA ASN A 76 -2.27 -17.88 -17.60
C ASN A 76 -1.61 -17.51 -18.95
N ARG A 77 -2.28 -16.77 -19.86
CA ARG A 77 -1.69 -16.29 -21.12
C ARG A 77 -1.34 -14.81 -21.14
N ALA A 78 -1.62 -14.05 -20.09
CA ALA A 78 -1.25 -12.64 -20.03
C ALA A 78 0.23 -12.48 -19.61
N GLY A 79 1.17 -12.68 -20.55
CA GLY A 79 2.61 -12.42 -20.38
C GLY A 79 3.00 -10.95 -20.11
N ALA A 80 2.04 -10.10 -19.73
CA ALA A 80 2.26 -8.69 -19.39
C ALA A 80 2.45 -8.53 -17.88
N GLY A 81 3.56 -9.03 -17.34
CA GLY A 81 3.86 -8.97 -15.90
C GLY A 81 4.05 -7.54 -15.33
N ARG A 82 4.05 -6.49 -16.17
CA ARG A 82 4.38 -5.11 -15.76
C ARG A 82 3.23 -4.10 -15.90
N GLN A 83 2.20 -4.41 -16.68
CA GLN A 83 1.04 -3.55 -16.85
C GLN A 83 -0.21 -4.35 -16.57
N LYS A 84 -1.02 -3.89 -15.61
CA LYS A 84 -2.33 -4.46 -15.28
C LYS A 84 -3.44 -3.50 -15.76
N PRO A 85 -3.63 -3.33 -17.08
CA PRO A 85 -4.57 -2.34 -17.61
C PRO A 85 -6.05 -2.68 -17.36
N ALA A 86 -6.36 -3.85 -16.76
CA ALA A 86 -7.74 -4.31 -16.54
C ALA A 86 -7.93 -5.19 -15.29
N GLY A 87 -7.03 -5.12 -14.30
CA GLY A 87 -7.25 -5.81 -13.02
C GLY A 87 -8.38 -5.11 -12.25
N VAL A 88 -9.39 -5.86 -11.79
CA VAL A 88 -10.48 -5.29 -10.99
C VAL A 88 -9.87 -4.61 -9.77
N PRO A 89 -10.10 -3.29 -9.58
CA PRO A 89 -9.60 -2.60 -8.41
C PRO A 89 -10.34 -3.16 -7.19
N PHE A 90 -9.57 -3.73 -6.27
CA PHE A 90 -10.04 -4.07 -4.96
C PHE A 90 -9.63 -2.93 -4.04
N ASN A 91 -10.64 -2.21 -3.52
CA ASN A 91 -10.46 -1.21 -2.49
C ASN A 91 -11.04 -1.77 -1.19
N ASP A 92 -10.18 -2.04 -0.23
CA ASP A 92 -10.56 -2.44 1.12
C ASP A 92 -10.40 -1.24 2.04
N ARG A 93 -11.54 -0.65 2.39
CA ARG A 93 -11.63 0.48 3.32
C ARG A 93 -12.12 -0.02 4.66
N ARG A 94 -11.26 0.07 5.68
CA ARG A 94 -11.55 -0.38 7.04
C ARG A 94 -11.52 0.81 8.00
N PRO A 95 -12.44 0.91 8.97
CA PRO A 95 -12.33 1.92 10.02
C PRO A 95 -11.06 1.68 10.84
N LEU A 96 -10.33 2.76 11.13
CA LEU A 96 -9.13 2.73 11.96
C LEU A 96 -9.43 3.49 13.25
N GLY A 97 -9.30 2.83 14.40
CA GLY A 97 -9.44 3.49 15.69
C GLY A 97 -8.37 4.57 15.85
N ALA A 98 -8.71 5.71 16.46
CA ALA A 98 -7.71 6.73 16.81
C ALA A 98 -6.65 6.19 17.79
N ASP A 99 -7.02 5.16 18.55
CA ASP A 99 -6.21 4.39 19.49
C ASP A 99 -5.55 3.15 18.87
N ALA A 100 -5.56 3.02 17.53
CA ALA A 100 -4.90 1.92 16.83
C ALA A 100 -3.48 1.73 17.35
N THR A 101 -3.14 0.49 17.71
CA THR A 101 -1.85 0.15 18.30
C THR A 101 -0.77 0.09 17.22
N ASP A 102 0.50 0.17 17.62
CA ASP A 102 1.61 0.00 16.70
C ASP A 102 1.58 -1.37 16.00
N GLN A 103 1.03 -2.39 16.65
CA GLN A 103 0.82 -3.70 16.04
C GLN A 103 -0.22 -3.64 14.92
N ASP A 104 -1.32 -2.91 15.12
CA ASP A 104 -2.37 -2.75 14.10
C ASP A 104 -1.82 -2.04 12.85
N LEU A 105 -1.02 -0.99 13.05
CA LEU A 105 -0.37 -0.26 11.96
C LEU A 105 0.62 -1.15 11.19
N ARG A 106 1.40 -1.97 11.91
CA ARG A 106 2.31 -2.95 11.28
C ARG A 106 1.56 -4.02 10.51
N ASN A 107 0.42 -4.49 11.03
CA ASN A 107 -0.41 -5.47 10.35
C ASN A 107 -0.93 -4.92 9.01
N LEU A 108 -1.33 -3.65 8.95
CA LEU A 108 -1.75 -3.00 7.68
C LEU A 108 -0.61 -2.98 6.64
N ILE A 109 0.60 -2.65 7.09
CA ILE A 109 1.79 -2.67 6.22
C ILE A 109 2.09 -4.10 5.76
N ALA A 110 2.01 -5.08 6.67
CA ALA A 110 2.23 -6.49 6.37
C ALA A 110 1.20 -7.03 5.37
N ASP A 111 -0.07 -6.63 5.47
CA ASP A 111 -1.12 -6.98 4.52
C ASP A 111 -0.76 -6.48 3.11
N LEU A 112 -0.38 -5.20 2.98
CA LEU A 112 0.06 -4.62 1.71
C LEU A 112 1.25 -5.39 1.11
N MET A 113 2.27 -5.65 1.92
CA MET A 113 3.48 -6.37 1.51
C MET A 113 3.14 -7.81 1.08
N SER A 114 2.25 -8.48 1.81
CA SER A 114 1.77 -9.82 1.50
C SER A 114 1.08 -9.84 0.14
N TYR A 115 0.17 -8.90 -0.14
CA TYR A 115 -0.49 -8.79 -1.44
C TYR A 115 0.49 -8.55 -2.58
N PHE A 116 1.48 -7.68 -2.39
CA PHE A 116 2.50 -7.45 -3.41
C PHE A 116 3.35 -8.70 -3.67
N ASN A 117 3.76 -9.42 -2.62
CA ASN A 117 4.61 -10.61 -2.75
C ASN A 117 3.88 -11.84 -3.32
N GLN A 118 2.55 -11.91 -3.21
CA GLN A 118 1.74 -12.98 -3.80
C GLN A 118 1.54 -12.82 -5.31
N GLN A 119 1.99 -11.72 -5.90
CA GLN A 119 1.97 -11.59 -7.35
C GLN A 119 2.87 -12.66 -7.98
N PRO A 120 2.45 -13.30 -9.08
CA PRO A 120 3.37 -14.08 -9.89
C PRO A 120 4.50 -13.14 -10.31
N GLY A 121 5.70 -13.36 -9.79
CA GLY A 121 6.88 -12.66 -10.30
C GLY A 121 6.98 -12.89 -11.80
N LEU A 122 7.62 -11.97 -12.52
CA LEU A 122 8.05 -12.26 -13.89
C LEU A 122 8.85 -13.56 -13.85
N LEU A 123 8.27 -14.65 -14.36
CA LEU A 123 9.04 -15.82 -14.74
C LEU A 123 10.02 -15.31 -15.80
N PHE A 124 11.27 -15.12 -15.41
CA PHE A 124 12.34 -15.11 -16.39
C PHE A 124 12.37 -16.53 -16.94
N ILE A 125 11.72 -16.73 -18.08
CA ILE A 125 12.08 -17.83 -18.98
C ILE A 125 13.50 -17.46 -19.43
N THR A 126 14.50 -17.91 -18.69
CA THR A 126 15.81 -18.17 -19.26
C THR A 126 15.59 -19.34 -20.22
N ASP A 127 15.52 -19.03 -21.51
CA ASP A 127 15.78 -20.02 -22.56
C ASP A 127 17.22 -20.51 -22.34
N ASP A 128 17.36 -21.74 -21.85
CA ASP A 128 18.54 -22.59 -22.08
C ASP A 128 18.24 -23.50 -23.29
#